data_AF-A0A4R2I4D0-F1
#
_entry.id   AF-A0A4R2I4D0-F1
#
_cell.length_a   1.000
_cell.length_b   1.000
_cell.length_c   1.000
_cell.angle_alpha   90.00
_cell.angle_beta   90.00
_cell.angle_gamma   90.00
#
_symmetry.space_group_name_H-M   'P 1'
#
loop_
_entity.id
_entity.type
_entity.pdbx_description
1 polymer ?
#
loop_
_entity_poly.entity_id
_entity_poly.type
_entity_poly.pdbx_seq_one_letter_code
_entity_poly.pdbx_strand_id
1 'polypeptide(L)'
;MPATKPGPRSFDPVVVGNRETDAWAAYYRHEWRSFLVASVGMVGAAFGMPPHRTLAGAWYVLRANQLWAPYPDNQPDAAREYMRRFYQLVALDLDAAQAAALEVEWWRIHREHQHDESVTTEQLEAALVELYSFVYGAEPDDVRPAARKRVEAMDLSDRWVRARSHRDDPLLAAERRALVASYAALRAAVERTD
;
A
#
# COMPACT_ATOMS: atom_id res chain seq x y z
N MET A 1 -27.34 15.06 0.00
CA MET A 1 -26.02 15.49 0.51
C MET A 1 -25.03 15.42 -0.64
N PRO A 2 -24.23 16.44 -0.93
CA PRO A 2 -23.19 16.32 -1.95
C PRO A 2 -22.23 15.20 -1.51
N ALA A 3 -21.89 14.28 -2.41
CA ALA A 3 -20.93 13.23 -2.13
C ALA A 3 -19.61 13.90 -1.70
N THR A 4 -19.13 13.57 -0.49
CA THR A 4 -17.83 14.03 -0.01
C THR A 4 -16.79 13.64 -1.04
N LYS A 5 -15.97 14.60 -1.50
CA LYS A 5 -14.89 14.28 -2.43
C LYS A 5 -13.98 13.25 -1.77
N PRO A 6 -13.52 12.23 -2.51
CA PRO A 6 -12.54 11.29 -1.97
C PRO A 6 -11.30 12.06 -1.54
N GLY A 7 -10.61 11.53 -0.54
CA GLY A 7 -9.49 12.16 0.13
C GLY A 7 -8.86 11.19 1.12
N PRO A 8 -7.67 11.50 1.66
CA PRO A 8 -6.95 10.60 2.55
C PRO A 8 -7.77 10.20 3.79
N ARG A 9 -8.75 11.02 4.19
CA ARG A 9 -9.70 10.75 5.28
C ARG A 9 -11.14 10.57 4.82
N SER A 10 -11.40 10.16 3.58
CA SER A 10 -12.76 9.94 3.06
C SER A 10 -12.81 8.93 1.91
N PHE A 11 -11.72 8.17 1.70
CA PHE A 11 -11.60 7.21 0.62
C PHE A 11 -12.59 6.05 0.76
N ASP A 12 -12.98 5.47 -0.39
CA ASP A 12 -13.78 4.25 -0.43
C ASP A 12 -12.85 3.02 -0.25
N PRO A 13 -12.98 2.25 0.85
CA PRO A 13 -12.11 1.12 1.11
C PRO A 13 -12.25 -0.01 0.10
N VAL A 14 -13.43 -0.17 -0.50
CA VAL A 14 -13.68 -1.17 -1.55
C VAL A 14 -12.92 -0.77 -2.81
N VAL A 15 -13.01 0.49 -3.22
CA VAL A 15 -12.29 0.96 -4.42
C VAL A 15 -10.78 0.86 -4.21
N VAL A 16 -10.26 1.39 -3.10
CA VAL A 16 -8.80 1.40 -2.86
C VAL A 16 -8.26 -0.03 -2.72
N GLY A 17 -8.90 -0.89 -1.92
CA GLY A 17 -8.45 -2.28 -1.75
C GLY A 17 -8.47 -3.09 -3.05
N ASN A 18 -9.50 -2.88 -3.89
CA ASN A 18 -9.55 -3.52 -5.20
C ASN A 18 -8.43 -3.08 -6.14
N ARG A 19 -8.12 -1.78 -6.15
CA ARG A 19 -7.06 -1.23 -7.02
C ARG A 19 -5.68 -1.60 -6.54
N GLU A 20 -5.47 -1.67 -5.23
CA GLU A 20 -4.21 -2.14 -4.69
C GLU A 20 -3.98 -3.63 -5.00
N THR A 21 -5.02 -4.47 -4.90
CA THR A 21 -4.93 -5.89 -5.32
C THR A 21 -4.51 -6.00 -6.80
N ASP A 22 -5.11 -5.19 -7.68
CA ASP A 22 -4.74 -5.16 -9.10
C ASP A 22 -3.27 -4.72 -9.28
N ALA A 23 -2.80 -3.78 -8.47
CA ALA A 23 -1.43 -3.30 -8.50
C ALA A 23 -0.44 -4.36 -8.01
N TRP A 24 -0.73 -5.07 -6.91
CA TRP A 24 0.10 -6.16 -6.39
C TRP A 24 0.19 -7.31 -7.39
N ALA A 25 -0.94 -7.75 -7.95
CA ALA A 25 -0.95 -8.77 -8.98
C ALA A 25 -0.12 -8.39 -10.22
N ALA A 26 -0.24 -7.13 -10.66
CA ALA A 26 0.54 -6.62 -11.77
C ALA A 26 2.04 -6.50 -11.43
N TYR A 27 2.37 -6.11 -10.19
CA TYR A 27 3.73 -5.98 -9.70
C TYR A 27 4.47 -7.32 -9.75
N TYR A 28 3.92 -8.37 -9.12
CA TYR A 28 4.58 -9.69 -9.10
C TYR A 28 4.66 -10.35 -10.47
N ARG A 29 3.78 -9.97 -11.40
CA ARG A 29 3.80 -10.43 -12.80
C ARG A 29 4.64 -9.52 -13.72
N HIS A 30 5.25 -8.46 -13.18
CA HIS A 30 5.99 -7.44 -13.92
C HIS A 30 5.20 -6.77 -15.06
N GLU A 31 3.88 -6.66 -14.92
CA GLU A 31 2.98 -6.06 -15.89
C GLU A 31 2.86 -4.54 -15.66
N TRP A 32 3.94 -3.80 -15.92
CA TRP A 32 4.07 -2.39 -15.53
C TRP A 32 2.98 -1.45 -16.08
N ARG A 33 2.39 -1.78 -17.24
CA ARG A 33 1.26 -1.02 -17.79
C ARG A 33 -0.01 -1.23 -16.95
N SER A 34 -0.31 -2.48 -16.61
CA SER A 34 -1.42 -2.84 -15.72
C SER A 34 -1.24 -2.20 -14.34
N PHE A 35 0.00 -2.24 -13.82
CA PHE A 35 0.37 -1.60 -12.57
C PHE A 35 0.06 -0.10 -12.61
N LEU A 36 0.51 0.64 -13.64
CA LEU A 36 0.27 2.08 -13.75
C LEU A 36 -1.23 2.42 -13.74
N VAL A 37 -2.03 1.66 -14.49
CA VAL A 37 -3.49 1.87 -14.54
C VAL A 37 -4.12 1.65 -13.16
N ALA A 38 -3.71 0.59 -12.46
CA ALA A 38 -4.16 0.32 -11.10
C ALA A 38 -3.73 1.43 -10.12
N SER A 39 -2.47 1.88 -10.18
CA SER A 39 -1.95 2.96 -9.35
C SER A 39 -2.65 4.30 -9.59
N VAL A 40 -2.98 4.66 -10.84
CA VAL A 40 -3.76 5.88 -11.14
C VAL A 40 -5.12 5.80 -10.46
N GLY A 41 -5.80 4.65 -10.55
CA GLY A 41 -7.09 4.44 -9.90
C GLY A 41 -6.99 4.50 -8.37
N MET A 42 -5.99 3.83 -7.79
CA MET A 42 -5.73 3.78 -6.35
C MET A 42 -5.42 5.17 -5.79
N VAL A 43 -4.44 5.88 -6.37
CA VAL A 43 -4.00 7.21 -5.92
C VAL A 43 -5.13 8.22 -6.05
N GLY A 44 -5.90 8.17 -7.13
CA GLY A 44 -7.06 9.04 -7.31
C GLY A 44 -8.15 8.81 -6.26
N ALA A 45 -8.48 7.54 -5.98
CA ALA A 45 -9.51 7.17 -5.01
C ALA A 45 -9.08 7.41 -3.56
N ALA A 46 -7.80 7.20 -3.24
CA ALA A 46 -7.26 7.34 -1.89
C ALA A 46 -7.04 8.81 -1.50
N PHE A 47 -6.63 9.69 -2.42
CA PHE A 47 -6.16 11.03 -2.07
C PHE A 47 -6.98 12.17 -2.67
N GLY A 48 -7.87 11.91 -3.62
CA GLY A 48 -8.71 12.96 -4.22
C GLY A 48 -7.93 14.02 -5.02
N MET A 49 -6.70 13.72 -5.41
CA MET A 49 -5.84 14.65 -6.10
C MET A 49 -6.39 15.02 -7.49
N PRO A 50 -6.09 16.24 -8.01
CA PRO A 50 -6.44 16.59 -9.37
C PRO A 50 -5.72 15.66 -10.37
N PRO A 51 -6.28 15.41 -11.57
CA PRO A 51 -5.80 14.36 -12.48
C PRO A 51 -4.30 14.41 -12.80
N HIS A 52 -3.73 15.60 -12.97
CA HIS A 52 -2.29 15.77 -13.25
C HIS A 52 -1.41 15.35 -12.08
N ARG A 53 -1.82 15.64 -10.83
CA ARG A 53 -1.11 15.18 -9.62
C ARG A 53 -1.31 13.69 -9.40
N THR A 54 -2.51 13.16 -9.65
CA THR A 54 -2.78 11.72 -9.59
C THR A 54 -1.87 10.94 -10.53
N LEU A 55 -1.73 11.40 -11.78
CA LEU A 55 -0.83 10.77 -12.75
C LEU A 55 0.64 10.86 -12.31
N ALA A 56 1.10 12.02 -11.85
CA ALA A 56 2.45 12.19 -11.34
C ALA A 56 2.73 11.30 -10.12
N GLY A 57 1.79 11.22 -9.18
CA GLY A 57 1.89 10.36 -8.00
C GLY A 57 1.93 8.87 -8.37
N ALA A 58 1.02 8.42 -9.25
CA ALA A 58 1.03 7.04 -9.74
C ALA A 58 2.33 6.70 -10.49
N TRP A 59 2.92 7.67 -11.20
CA TRP A 59 4.21 7.47 -11.84
C TRP A 59 5.34 7.27 -10.83
N TYR A 60 5.38 8.06 -9.77
CA TYR A 60 6.37 7.88 -8.69
C TYR A 60 6.22 6.52 -8.00
N VAL A 61 4.98 6.10 -7.70
CA VAL A 61 4.71 4.77 -7.13
C VAL A 61 5.21 3.66 -8.06
N LEU A 62 4.97 3.76 -9.37
CA LEU A 62 5.50 2.80 -10.35
C LEU A 62 7.04 2.78 -10.37
N ARG A 63 7.71 3.94 -10.40
CA ARG A 63 9.18 3.98 -10.38
C ARG A 63 9.77 3.38 -9.11
N ALA A 64 9.19 3.69 -7.95
CA ALA A 64 9.59 3.10 -6.68
C ALA A 64 9.48 1.58 -6.72
N ASN A 65 8.36 1.05 -7.20
CA ASN A 65 8.13 -0.39 -7.33
C ASN A 65 9.08 -1.06 -8.33
N GLN A 66 9.40 -0.42 -9.46
CA GLN A 66 10.39 -0.97 -10.41
C GLN A 66 11.81 -1.04 -9.84
N LEU A 67 12.18 -0.09 -8.97
CA LEU A 67 13.48 -0.09 -8.28
C LEU A 67 13.51 -1.07 -7.11
N TRP A 68 12.35 -1.34 -6.51
CA TRP A 68 12.17 -2.34 -5.47
C TRP A 68 12.06 -3.77 -6.01
N ALA A 69 11.55 -3.96 -7.23
CA ALA A 69 11.21 -5.28 -7.76
C ALA A 69 12.39 -6.28 -7.83
N PRO A 70 13.58 -5.92 -8.33
CA PRO A 70 14.70 -6.86 -8.38
C PRO A 70 15.09 -7.36 -6.98
N TYR A 71 15.37 -8.64 -6.82
CA TYR A 71 15.91 -9.20 -5.58
C TYR A 71 16.99 -10.23 -5.93
N PRO A 72 18.17 -10.19 -5.29
CA PRO A 72 18.58 -9.30 -4.19
C PRO A 72 19.03 -7.89 -4.62
N ASP A 73 19.02 -7.57 -5.91
CA ASP A 73 19.62 -6.34 -6.46
C ASP A 73 18.69 -5.10 -6.45
N ASN A 74 17.76 -5.00 -5.49
CA ASN A 74 16.90 -3.81 -5.36
C ASN A 74 17.69 -2.56 -4.99
N GLN A 75 17.10 -1.40 -5.28
CA GLN A 75 17.65 -0.08 -4.95
C GLN A 75 16.76 0.62 -3.90
N PRO A 76 16.88 0.27 -2.61
CA PRO A 76 16.00 0.76 -1.55
C PRO A 76 16.01 2.29 -1.42
N ASP A 77 17.18 2.92 -1.45
CA ASP A 77 17.30 4.38 -1.32
C ASP A 77 16.67 5.13 -2.50
N ALA A 78 16.81 4.59 -3.71
CA ALA A 78 16.19 5.17 -4.90
C ALA A 78 14.66 5.01 -4.86
N ALA A 79 14.17 3.86 -4.40
CA ALA A 79 12.73 3.65 -4.19
C ALA A 79 12.17 4.64 -3.16
N ARG A 80 12.89 4.86 -2.05
CA ARG A 80 12.54 5.83 -1.01
C ARG A 80 12.46 7.27 -1.54
N GLU A 81 13.40 7.68 -2.38
CA GLU A 81 13.37 9.02 -3.00
C GLU A 81 12.13 9.23 -3.88
N TYR A 82 11.70 8.21 -4.63
CA TYR A 82 10.44 8.29 -5.37
C TYR A 82 9.21 8.34 -4.45
N MET A 83 9.19 7.55 -3.38
CA MET A 83 8.11 7.61 -2.38
C MET A 83 8.06 8.97 -1.68
N ARG A 84 9.21 9.60 -1.39
CA ARG A 84 9.28 10.96 -0.84
C ARG A 84 8.59 11.97 -1.76
N ARG A 85 8.88 11.91 -3.06
CA ARG A 85 8.22 12.78 -4.07
C ARG A 85 6.73 12.51 -4.17
N PHE A 86 6.30 11.27 -3.99
CA PHE A 86 4.88 10.92 -3.91
C PHE A 86 4.22 11.58 -2.69
N TYR A 87 4.78 11.43 -1.49
CA TYR A 87 4.22 12.05 -0.28
C TYR A 87 4.23 13.58 -0.32
N GLN A 88 5.17 14.21 -1.03
CA GLN A 88 5.14 15.66 -1.27
C GLN A 88 3.93 16.13 -2.10
N LEU A 89 3.32 15.25 -2.90
CA LEU A 89 2.13 15.57 -3.68
C LEU A 89 0.83 15.37 -2.90
N VAL A 90 0.85 14.43 -1.95
CA VAL A 90 -0.30 14.11 -1.11
C VAL A 90 -0.63 15.31 -0.23
N ALA A 91 -1.91 15.68 -0.19
CA ALA A 91 -2.40 16.81 0.60
C ALA A 91 -2.57 16.45 2.09
N LEU A 92 -1.49 15.97 2.71
CA LEU A 92 -1.41 15.70 4.14
C LEU A 92 -0.34 16.60 4.75
N ASP A 93 -0.61 17.13 5.94
CA ASP A 93 0.36 17.88 6.73
C ASP A 93 1.26 16.88 7.46
N LEU A 94 2.28 16.37 6.77
CA LEU A 94 3.22 15.38 7.29
C LEU A 94 4.63 15.61 6.74
N ASP A 95 5.64 15.06 7.41
CA ASP A 95 6.99 14.97 6.86
C ASP A 95 7.06 13.88 5.78
N ALA A 96 7.13 14.31 4.52
CA ALA A 96 7.19 13.42 3.37
C ALA A 96 8.43 12.50 3.37
N ALA A 97 9.55 12.93 3.97
CA ALA A 97 10.75 12.10 4.08
C ALA A 97 10.55 10.99 5.11
N GLN A 98 9.94 11.30 6.25
CA GLN A 98 9.61 10.30 7.26
C GLN A 98 8.55 9.31 6.76
N ALA A 99 7.48 9.77 6.11
CA ALA A 99 6.48 8.88 5.51
C ALA A 99 7.11 7.90 4.51
N ALA A 100 7.99 8.40 3.62
CA ALA A 100 8.68 7.56 2.65
C ALA A 100 9.64 6.56 3.30
N ALA A 101 10.29 6.95 4.41
CA ALA A 101 11.15 6.04 5.15
C ALA A 101 10.35 4.87 5.73
N LEU A 102 9.22 5.16 6.41
CA LEU A 102 8.33 4.15 6.98
C LEU A 102 7.69 3.26 5.91
N GLU A 103 7.29 3.84 4.78
CA GLU A 103 6.71 3.10 3.66
C GLU A 103 7.70 2.07 3.09
N VAL A 104 8.94 2.48 2.81
CA VAL A 104 9.95 1.54 2.29
C VAL A 104 10.44 0.58 3.38
N GLU A 105 10.36 0.96 4.65
CA GLU A 105 10.75 0.09 5.76
C GLU A 105 9.83 -1.13 5.89
N TRP A 106 8.51 -0.95 5.80
CA TRP A 106 7.64 -2.14 5.79
C TRP A 106 7.85 -2.99 4.54
N TRP A 107 8.21 -2.41 3.38
CA TRP A 107 8.57 -3.20 2.19
C TRP A 107 9.79 -4.08 2.47
N ARG A 108 10.81 -3.52 3.14
CA ARG A 108 12.02 -4.24 3.55
C ARG A 108 11.69 -5.39 4.50
N ILE A 109 10.92 -5.12 5.56
CA ILE A 109 10.53 -6.13 6.54
C ILE A 109 9.68 -7.22 5.91
N HIS A 110 8.75 -6.87 5.01
CA HIS A 110 7.95 -7.87 4.27
C HIS A 110 8.85 -8.76 3.40
N ARG A 111 9.82 -8.17 2.70
CA ARG A 111 10.77 -8.94 1.89
C ARG A 111 11.66 -9.86 2.72
N GLU A 112 12.09 -9.42 3.90
CA GLU A 112 12.82 -10.30 4.82
C GLU A 112 11.91 -11.42 5.33
N HIS A 113 10.68 -11.12 5.72
CA HIS A 113 9.68 -12.13 6.11
C HIS A 113 9.41 -13.17 5.01
N GLN A 114 9.50 -12.78 3.72
CA GLN A 114 9.36 -13.70 2.59
C GLN A 114 10.51 -14.72 2.46
N HIS A 115 11.70 -14.41 3.00
CA HIS A 115 12.94 -15.14 2.74
C HIS A 115 13.69 -15.62 3.99
N ASP A 116 13.35 -15.09 5.16
CA ASP A 116 13.99 -15.34 6.44
C ASP A 116 12.92 -15.64 7.51
N GLU A 117 12.91 -16.87 8.03
CA GLU A 117 11.97 -17.32 9.06
C GLU A 117 12.14 -16.61 10.41
N SER A 118 13.23 -15.88 10.61
CA SER A 118 13.47 -15.11 11.84
C SER A 118 12.66 -13.82 11.92
N VAL A 119 12.19 -13.29 10.79
CA VAL A 119 11.32 -12.10 10.77
C VAL A 119 9.88 -12.54 10.96
N THR A 120 9.24 -12.05 12.01
CA THR A 120 7.89 -12.50 12.40
C THR A 120 6.79 -11.64 11.80
N THR A 121 5.59 -12.21 11.73
CA THR A 121 4.34 -11.53 11.38
C THR A 121 4.11 -10.28 12.24
N GLU A 122 4.46 -10.34 13.52
CA GLU A 122 4.31 -9.23 14.48
C GLU A 122 5.23 -8.05 14.15
N GLN A 123 6.45 -8.32 13.66
CA GLN A 123 7.37 -7.25 13.23
C GLN A 123 6.82 -6.53 11.99
N LEU A 124 6.25 -7.28 11.05
CA LEU A 124 5.60 -6.70 9.88
C LEU A 124 4.32 -5.92 10.23
N GLU A 125 3.50 -6.46 11.14
CA GLU A 125 2.34 -5.74 11.69
C GLU A 125 2.77 -4.43 12.35
N ALA A 126 3.83 -4.45 13.17
CA ALA A 126 4.33 -3.26 13.86
C ALA A 126 4.79 -2.17 12.89
N ALA A 127 5.52 -2.52 11.82
CA ALA A 127 5.95 -1.57 10.81
C ALA A 127 4.77 -0.88 10.10
N LEU A 128 3.71 -1.64 9.80
CA LEU A 128 2.48 -1.09 9.22
C LEU A 128 1.71 -0.20 10.20
N VAL A 129 1.65 -0.57 11.48
CA VAL A 129 1.06 0.26 12.53
C VAL A 129 1.81 1.59 12.64
N GLU A 130 3.13 1.58 12.62
CA GLU A 130 3.95 2.80 12.67
C GLU A 130 3.68 3.71 11.47
N LEU A 131 3.68 3.15 10.26
CA LEU A 131 3.33 3.89 9.03
C LEU A 131 1.94 4.50 9.12
N TYR A 132 0.92 3.71 9.47
CA TYR A 132 -0.47 4.18 9.49
C TYR A 132 -0.69 5.24 10.56
N SER A 133 -0.13 5.05 11.75
CA SER A 133 -0.21 6.03 12.83
C SER A 133 0.43 7.35 12.39
N PHE A 134 1.58 7.29 11.74
CA PHE A 134 2.28 8.47 11.24
C PHE A 134 1.50 9.19 10.13
N VAL A 135 1.06 8.48 9.09
CA VAL A 135 0.42 9.09 7.91
C VAL A 135 -0.95 9.68 8.24
N TYR A 136 -1.72 9.02 9.11
CA TYR A 136 -3.09 9.43 9.41
C TYR A 136 -3.23 10.22 10.70
N GLY A 137 -2.22 10.22 11.57
CA GLY A 137 -2.28 10.81 12.91
C GLY A 137 -3.19 10.04 13.87
N ALA A 138 -3.42 8.75 13.60
CA ALA A 138 -4.30 7.89 14.38
C ALA A 138 -3.52 7.14 15.47
N GLU A 139 -4.20 6.77 16.55
CA GLU A 139 -3.60 5.99 17.64
C GLU A 139 -3.16 4.59 17.15
N PRO A 140 -2.00 4.08 17.59
CA PRO A 140 -1.48 2.78 17.14
C PRO A 140 -2.47 1.62 17.30
N ASP A 141 -3.22 1.59 18.39
CA ASP A 141 -4.18 0.52 18.65
C ASP A 141 -5.45 0.63 17.79
N ASP A 142 -5.79 1.83 17.31
CA ASP A 142 -6.90 2.04 16.39
C ASP A 142 -6.59 1.53 14.97
N VAL A 143 -5.35 1.67 14.52
CA VAL A 143 -4.92 1.24 13.17
C VAL A 143 -4.43 -0.22 13.12
N ARG A 144 -4.14 -0.83 14.27
CA ARG A 144 -3.69 -2.23 14.38
C ARG A 144 -4.59 -3.25 13.66
N PRO A 145 -5.93 -3.18 13.73
CA PRO A 145 -6.79 -4.08 12.98
C PRO A 145 -6.61 -3.96 11.45
N ALA A 146 -6.29 -2.77 10.94
CA ALA A 146 -6.00 -2.57 9.53
C ALA A 146 -4.67 -3.19 9.12
N ALA A 147 -3.62 -2.99 9.95
CA ALA A 147 -2.31 -3.59 9.73
C ALA A 147 -2.39 -5.12 9.65
N ARG A 148 -3.04 -5.77 10.62
CA ARG A 148 -3.25 -7.23 10.65
C ARG A 148 -3.83 -7.79 9.36
N LYS A 149 -4.88 -7.14 8.85
CA LYS A 149 -5.56 -7.55 7.62
C LYS A 149 -4.71 -7.35 6.38
N ARG A 150 -3.82 -6.35 6.39
CA ARG A 150 -2.87 -6.15 5.30
C ARG A 150 -1.79 -7.23 5.33
N VAL A 151 -1.31 -7.63 6.51
CA VAL A 151 -0.37 -8.76 6.63
C VAL A 151 -1.01 -10.07 6.16
N GLU A 152 -2.29 -10.31 6.49
CA GLU A 152 -3.06 -11.43 5.93
C GLU A 152 -3.09 -11.38 4.39
N ALA A 153 -3.33 -10.21 3.81
CA ALA A 153 -3.29 -10.05 2.36
C ALA A 153 -1.90 -10.33 1.77
N MET A 154 -0.83 -9.91 2.45
CA MET A 154 0.55 -10.19 2.02
C MET A 154 0.85 -11.70 2.03
N ASP A 155 0.45 -12.45 3.07
CA ASP A 155 0.61 -13.92 3.08
C ASP A 155 -0.14 -14.57 1.90
N LEU A 156 -1.36 -14.13 1.62
CA LEU A 156 -2.15 -14.62 0.49
C LEU A 156 -1.45 -14.34 -0.84
N SER A 157 -0.91 -13.14 -1.02
CA SER A 157 -0.11 -12.76 -2.19
C SER A 157 1.15 -13.62 -2.29
N ASP A 158 1.88 -13.85 -1.21
CA ASP A 158 3.13 -14.61 -1.21
C ASP A 158 2.88 -16.08 -1.57
N ARG A 159 1.79 -16.66 -1.07
CA ARG A 159 1.33 -18.00 -1.44
C ARG A 159 0.93 -18.07 -2.91
N TRP A 160 0.23 -17.06 -3.40
CA TRP A 160 -0.15 -16.94 -4.81
C TRP A 160 1.07 -16.83 -5.74
N VAL A 161 2.10 -16.07 -5.33
CA VAL A 161 3.38 -15.96 -6.04
C VAL A 161 4.11 -17.30 -6.07
N ARG A 162 4.21 -18.00 -4.93
CA ARG A 162 4.76 -19.37 -4.86
C ARG A 162 3.97 -20.34 -5.73
N ALA A 163 2.67 -20.12 -5.91
CA ALA A 163 1.78 -20.88 -6.79
C ALA A 163 1.81 -20.43 -8.27
N ARG A 164 2.82 -19.65 -8.69
CA ARG A 164 3.08 -19.19 -10.08
C ARG A 164 2.17 -18.06 -10.58
N SER A 165 1.48 -17.36 -9.68
CA SER A 165 0.77 -16.10 -9.98
C SER A 165 -0.29 -16.21 -11.08
N HIS A 166 -1.06 -17.30 -11.08
CA HIS A 166 -2.18 -17.52 -12.02
C HIS A 166 -3.38 -16.62 -11.66
N ARG A 167 -3.95 -15.89 -12.64
CA ARG A 167 -4.99 -14.88 -12.36
C ARG A 167 -6.34 -15.47 -11.91
N ASP A 168 -6.57 -16.74 -12.24
CA ASP A 168 -7.75 -17.53 -11.88
C ASP A 168 -7.59 -18.25 -10.53
N ASP A 169 -6.46 -18.09 -9.86
CA ASP A 169 -6.24 -18.67 -8.53
C ASP A 169 -7.17 -18.02 -7.48
N PRO A 170 -7.91 -18.81 -6.69
CA PRO A 170 -8.81 -18.29 -5.65
C PRO A 170 -8.10 -17.48 -4.55
N LEU A 171 -6.78 -17.63 -4.39
CA LEU A 171 -5.98 -16.83 -3.46
C LEU A 171 -6.04 -15.34 -3.79
N LEU A 172 -6.08 -14.96 -5.07
CA LEU A 172 -6.18 -13.55 -5.47
C LEU A 172 -7.52 -12.93 -5.07
N ALA A 173 -8.60 -13.73 -5.10
CA ALA A 173 -9.90 -13.30 -4.59
C ALA A 173 -9.93 -13.18 -3.05
N ALA A 174 -9.16 -14.01 -2.34
CA ALA A 174 -9.00 -13.91 -0.89
C ALA A 174 -8.16 -12.68 -0.50
N GLU A 175 -7.04 -12.44 -1.18
CA GLU A 175 -6.19 -11.24 -1.02
C GLU A 175 -7.03 -9.97 -1.17
N ARG A 176 -7.87 -9.91 -2.21
CA ARG A 176 -8.79 -8.80 -2.44
C ARG A 176 -9.70 -8.52 -1.26
N ARG A 177 -10.29 -9.56 -0.67
CA ARG A 177 -11.16 -9.42 0.51
C ARG A 177 -10.38 -8.92 1.72
N ALA A 178 -9.17 -9.43 1.94
CA ALA A 178 -8.30 -9.01 3.03
C ALA A 178 -7.88 -7.53 2.89
N LEU A 179 -7.50 -7.09 1.69
CA LEU A 179 -7.16 -5.68 1.41
C LEU A 179 -8.35 -4.74 1.60
N VAL A 180 -9.53 -5.11 1.10
CA VAL A 180 -10.75 -4.31 1.34
C VAL A 180 -11.06 -4.22 2.83
N ALA A 181 -10.93 -5.32 3.57
CA ALA A 181 -11.14 -5.33 5.01
C ALA A 181 -10.08 -4.51 5.76
N SER A 182 -8.83 -4.50 5.30
CA SER A 182 -7.75 -3.65 5.83
C SER A 182 -8.09 -2.18 5.68
N TYR A 183 -8.45 -1.74 4.47
CA TYR A 183 -8.83 -0.35 4.23
C TYR A 183 -10.11 0.05 4.96
N ALA A 184 -11.07 -0.86 5.13
CA ALA A 184 -12.28 -0.59 5.91
C ALA A 184 -11.96 -0.34 7.39
N ALA A 185 -11.08 -1.15 7.97
CA ALA A 185 -10.59 -0.94 9.33
C ALA A 185 -9.79 0.37 9.47
N LEU A 186 -8.95 0.69 8.48
CA LEU A 186 -8.20 1.94 8.45
C LEU A 186 -9.13 3.15 8.37
N ARG A 187 -10.13 3.10 7.48
CA ARG A 187 -11.14 4.14 7.34
C ARG A 187 -11.84 4.41 8.67
N ALA A 188 -12.27 3.36 9.35
CA ALA A 188 -12.93 3.46 10.65
C ALA A 188 -12.02 4.02 11.75
N ALA A 189 -10.71 3.76 11.70
CA ALA A 189 -9.74 4.35 12.62
C ALA A 189 -9.59 5.86 12.38
N VAL A 190 -9.43 6.25 11.12
CA VAL A 190 -9.28 7.66 10.72
C VAL A 190 -10.51 8.49 11.07
N GLU A 191 -11.72 7.94 10.93
CA GLU A 191 -12.98 8.60 11.33
C GLU A 191 -13.11 8.85 12.83
N ARG A 192 -12.36 8.12 13.69
CA ARG A 192 -12.36 8.36 15.14
C ARG A 192 -11.44 9.51 15.56
N THR A 193 -10.51 9.88 14.68
CA THR A 193 -9.51 10.94 14.92
C THR A 193 -10.00 12.31 14.46
N ASP A 194 -11.00 12.35 13.57
CA ASP A 194 -11.67 13.57 13.08
C ASP A 194 -12.74 14.08 14.07
#